data_AF-A0A953CSZ4-F1
#
_entry.id   AF-A0A953CSZ4-F1
#
_cell.length_a   1.000
_cell.length_b   1.000
_cell.length_c   1.000
_cell.angle_alpha   90.00
_cell.angle_beta   90.00
_cell.angle_gamma   90.00
#
_symmetry.space_group_name_H-M   'P 1'
#
loop_
_entity.id
_entity.type
_entity.pdbx_description
1 polymer ?
#
loop_
_entity_poly.entity_id
_entity_poly.type
_entity_poly.pdbx_seq_one_letter_code
_entity_poly.pdbx_strand_id
1 'polypeptide(L)' 'MIVLDTNVISELMREQSDANVRKWIKAQKPIHLAITAITIAEIQRG' A
#
# COMPACT_ATOMS: atom_id res chain seq x y z
N MET A 1 14.32 0.10 2.57
CA MET A 1 13.44 -0.14 1.39
C MET A 1 12.32 -1.07 1.85
N ILE A 2 11.07 -0.69 1.66
CA ILE A 2 9.88 -1.48 2.03
C ILE A 2 9.10 -1.71 0.74
N VAL A 3 8.79 -2.97 0.45
CA VAL A 3 7.92 -3.34 -0.67
C VAL A 3 6.52 -3.54 -0.11
N LEU A 4 5.57 -2.75 -0.59
CA LEU A 4 4.18 -2.82 -0.20
C LEU A 4 3.48 -3.90 -1.05
N ASP A 5 2.73 -4.74 -0.36
CA ASP A 5 1.90 -5.78 -0.96
C ASP A 5 0.50 -5.23 -1.33
N THR A 6 -0.23 -5.98 -2.13
CA THR A 6 -1.57 -5.62 -2.61
C THR A 6 -2.56 -5.42 -1.48
N ASN A 7 -2.47 -6.18 -0.38
CA ASN A 7 -3.36 -5.98 0.76
C ASN A 7 -3.22 -4.58 1.39
N VAL A 8 -2.00 -4.04 1.52
CA VAL A 8 -1.74 -2.71 2.09
C VAL A 8 -2.24 -1.64 1.13
N ILE A 9 -1.97 -1.79 -0.18
CA ILE A 9 -2.44 -0.83 -1.19
C ILE A 9 -3.97 -0.83 -1.26
N SER A 10 -4.60 -2.00 -1.33
CA SER A 10 -6.06 -2.15 -1.34
C SER A 10 -6.69 -1.59 -0.07
N GLU A 11 -6.07 -1.78 1.09
CA GLU A 11 -6.53 -1.17 2.34
C GLU A 11 -6.48 0.36 2.26
N LEU A 12 -5.41 0.96 1.72
CA LEU A 12 -5.32 2.41 1.54
C LEU A 12 -6.36 2.99 0.55
N MET A 13 -6.88 2.17 -0.37
CA MET A 13 -7.91 2.56 -1.34
C MET A 13 -9.34 2.53 -0.77
N ARG A 14 -9.57 1.89 0.38
CA ARG A 14 -10.89 1.83 1.02
C ARG A 14 -11.28 3.17 1.65
N GLU A 15 -12.58 3.49 1.61
CA GLU A 15 -13.15 4.68 2.27
C GLU A 15 -12.87 4.67 3.77
N GLN A 16 -13.17 3.56 4.44
CA GLN A 16 -12.85 3.29 5.84
C GLN A 16 -11.72 2.28 5.90
N SER A 17 -10.50 2.78 5.99
CA SER A 17 -9.32 1.92 6.11
C SER A 17 -8.69 1.98 7.49
N ASP A 18 -8.05 0.88 7.87
CA ASP A 18 -7.49 0.69 9.20
C ASP A 18 -6.56 1.85 9.60
N ALA A 19 -6.88 2.44 10.75
CA ALA A 19 -6.16 3.61 11.28
C ALA A 19 -4.67 3.31 11.53
N ASN A 20 -4.33 2.08 11.89
CA ASN A 20 -2.95 1.64 12.11
C ASN A 20 -2.18 1.57 10.79
N VAL A 21 -2.80 1.06 9.72
CA VAL A 21 -2.19 1.03 8.38
C VAL A 21 -1.92 2.45 7.87
N ARG A 22 -2.91 3.35 8.02
CA ARG A 22 -2.73 4.77 7.68
C ARG A 22 -1.61 5.43 8.49
N LYS A 23 -1.57 5.18 9.80
CA LYS A 23 -0.54 5.74 10.69
C LYS A 23 0.84 5.20 10.34
N TRP A 24 0.96 3.91 10.06
CA TRP A 24 2.22 3.27 9.70
C TRP A 24 2.77 3.79 8.37
N ILE A 25 1.93 3.91 7.33
CA ILE A 25 2.32 4.47 6.02
C ILE A 25 2.77 5.93 6.17
N LYS A 26 2.03 6.75 6.92
CA LYS A 26 2.38 8.16 7.16
C LYS A 26 3.72 8.35 7.87
N ALA A 27 4.19 7.35 8.61
CA ALA A 27 5.49 7.39 9.27
C ALA A 27 6.67 7.07 8.33
N GLN A 28 6.40 6.57 7.12
CA GLN A 28 7.44 6.21 6.15
C GLN A 28 7.76 7.37 5.21
N LYS A 29 9.03 7.47 4.79
CA LYS A 29 9.42 8.36 3.69
C LYS A 29 9.04 7.72 2.36
N PRO A 30 8.37 8.44 1.42
CA PRO A 30 7.95 7.87 0.13
C PRO A 30 9.10 7.25 -0.67
N ILE A 31 10.30 7.83 -0.61
CA ILE A 31 11.50 7.31 -1.29
C ILE A 31 11.93 5.91 -0.80
N HIS A 32 11.43 5.47 0.35
CA HIS A 32 11.71 4.14 0.88
C HIS A 32 10.60 3.13 0.57
N LEU A 33 9.49 3.55 -0.05
CA LEU A 33 8.36 2.72 -0.40
C LEU A 33 8.43 2.33 -1.88
N ALA A 34 8.19 1.07 -2.17
CA ALA A 34 8.05 0.55 -3.52
C ALA A 34 6.88 -0.43 -3.59
N ILE A 35 6.37 -0.70 -4.78
CA ILE A 35 5.46 -1.80 -5.09
C ILE A 35 6.07 -2.64 -6.21
N THR A 36 5.64 -3.89 -6.34
CA THR A 36 6.08 -4.73 -7.45
C THR A 36 5.22 -4.53 -8.69
N ALA A 37 5.72 -4.94 -9.86
CA ALA A 37 4.89 -5.02 -11.07
C ALA A 37 3.70 -5.98 -10.90
N ILE A 38 3.83 -7.02 -10.05
CA ILE A 38 2.75 -7.94 -9.72
C ILE A 38 1.67 -7.24 -8.91
N THR A 39 2.04 -6.45 -7.90
CA THR A 39 1.11 -5.62 -7.13
C THR A 39 0.30 -4.68 -8.03
N ILE A 40 0.94 -4.09 -9.05
CA ILE A 40 0.24 -3.29 -10.06
C ILE A 40 -0.76 -4.16 -10.85
N ALA A 41 -0.34 -5.33 -11.32
CA ALA A 41 -1.19 -6.24 -12.07
C ALA A 41 -2.41 -6.71 -11.27
N GLU A 42 -2.25 -7.00 -9.98
CA GLU A 42 -3.35 -7.40 -9.09
C GLU A 42 -4.36 -6.27 -8.87
N ILE A 43 -3.88 -5.04 -8.62
CA ILE A 43 -4.75 -3.84 -8.49
C ILE A 43 -5.52 -3.57 -9.79
N GLN A 44 -4.88 -3.72 -10.94
CA GLN A 44 -5.53 -3.54 -12.24
C GLN A 44 -6.52 -4.67 -12.57
N ARG A 45 -6.26 -5.89 -12.07
CA ARG A 45 -7.10 -7.05 -12.30
C ARG A 45 -8.43 -6.97 -11.54
N GLY A 46 -8.41 -6.38 -10.33
CA GLY A 46 -9.58 -6.10 -9.48
C GLY A 46 -10.30 -7.36 -9.01
#